data_AF-A0A9P6SSU8-F1
#
_entry.id   AF-A0A9P6SSU8-F1
#
_cell.length_a   1.000
_cell.length_b   1.000
_cell.length_c   1.000
_cell.angle_alpha   90.00
_cell.angle_beta   90.00
_cell.angle_gamma   90.00
#
_symmetry.space_group_name_H-M   'P 1'
#
loop_
_entity.id
_entity.type
_entity.pdbx_description
1 polymer ?
#
loop_
_entity_poly.entity_id
_entity_poly.type
_entity_poly.pdbx_seq_one_letter_code
_entity_poly.pdbx_strand_id
1 'polypeptide(L)'
;MDQTTSTHQHESSTVEVQQPSSTTAGPSPEASETYEELKARHKKEQRDLTAKVTALKKTATKGDKKKKKEVTAEVAQLEHSLAQQQEKEEKEWINLHGSTDTQAKPEEEEEEEDDFDVNDIPIDHLTIEPVFAKKQQQPSGGKKPNRQKARKDRKAQALKELQDEAEKEAAGQVNMNEVERKAIEELAQVMGVSVKDITPDGHCLYNAVADQLSQHYQIKTTVKDLRHSTAEYMRRNSDDFLPFLSNKQGDMMSPDDFSEYCKELETTAVWGGQPE
;
A
#
# COMPACT_ATOMS: atom_id res chain seq x y z
N MET A 1 54.35 60.59 17.14
CA MET A 1 55.67 60.76 16.49
C MET A 1 55.96 59.45 15.80
N ASP A 2 55.73 59.46 14.49
CA ASP A 2 56.01 58.41 13.52
C ASP A 2 57.39 57.81 13.69
N GLN A 3 57.51 56.49 13.49
CA GLN A 3 58.62 55.90 12.73
C GLN A 3 58.13 54.71 11.92
N THR A 4 58.01 54.97 10.63
CA THR A 4 57.96 54.04 9.51
C THR A 4 59.34 53.42 9.28
N THR A 5 59.41 52.09 9.15
CA THR A 5 60.51 51.28 8.62
C THR A 5 59.86 50.03 8.02
N SER A 6 60.30 49.37 6.96
CA SER A 6 61.35 49.57 5.95
C SER A 6 61.12 48.47 4.89
N THR A 7 61.14 48.85 3.61
CA THR A 7 61.69 48.16 2.42
C THR A 7 62.02 46.65 2.54
N HIS A 8 61.35 45.72 1.84
CA HIS A 8 61.40 45.31 0.40
C HIS A 8 62.48 44.26 0.04
N GLN A 9 62.05 43.33 -0.84
CA GLN A 9 62.79 42.39 -1.72
C GLN A 9 63.09 40.96 -1.20
N HIS A 10 62.41 39.96 -1.78
CA HIS A 10 62.86 38.98 -2.82
C HIS A 10 63.68 37.85 -2.18
N GLU A 11 63.40 36.54 -2.38
CA GLU A 11 63.44 35.80 -3.65
C GLU A 11 62.99 34.33 -3.44
N SER A 12 62.49 33.72 -4.52
CA SER A 12 62.73 32.33 -4.98
C SER A 12 62.12 31.11 -4.25
N SER A 13 61.04 30.61 -4.87
CA SER A 13 60.97 29.34 -5.63
C SER A 13 61.61 28.08 -5.02
N THR A 14 60.79 27.09 -4.64
CA THR A 14 61.02 25.68 -4.99
C THR A 14 59.73 24.85 -4.86
N VAL A 15 59.44 24.07 -5.90
CA VAL A 15 58.34 23.10 -6.01
C VAL A 15 58.82 21.77 -5.46
N GLU A 16 58.11 21.19 -4.47
CA GLU A 16 58.47 19.90 -3.86
C GLU A 16 57.33 18.87 -3.98
N VAL A 17 57.57 17.97 -4.95
CA VAL A 17 57.27 16.53 -5.06
C VAL A 17 56.32 15.88 -4.04
N GLN A 18 55.32 15.18 -4.61
CA GLN A 18 54.32 14.36 -3.94
C GLN A 18 54.78 12.91 -3.68
N GLN A 19 54.41 12.45 -2.46
CA GLN A 19 54.24 11.06 -1.95
C GLN A 19 55.51 10.26 -1.63
N PRO A 20 55.49 9.27 -0.69
CA PRO A 20 54.34 8.59 -0.06
C PRO A 20 54.43 8.37 1.47
N SER A 21 53.30 8.11 2.14
CA SER A 21 53.30 7.31 3.38
C SER A 21 52.05 6.46 3.50
N SER A 22 52.33 5.16 3.62
CA SER A 22 51.43 4.06 3.92
C SER A 22 50.74 4.23 5.28
N THR A 23 49.42 4.05 5.31
CA THR A 23 48.75 3.50 6.50
C THR A 23 47.81 2.41 6.02
N THR A 24 48.29 1.19 6.21
CA THR A 24 47.53 -0.05 6.30
C THR A 24 46.42 0.06 7.35
N ALA A 25 45.18 -0.06 6.92
CA ALA A 25 44.10 -0.61 7.74
C ALA A 25 43.49 -1.76 6.93
N GLY A 26 43.75 -2.99 7.37
CA GLY A 26 43.15 -4.19 6.78
C GLY A 26 41.63 -4.22 6.98
N PRO A 27 40.91 -5.06 6.21
CA PRO A 27 39.48 -5.20 6.35
C PRO A 27 39.17 -5.86 7.70
N SER A 28 38.46 -5.14 8.55
CA SER A 28 37.89 -5.72 9.78
C SER A 28 36.82 -6.76 9.37
N PRO A 29 36.82 -7.96 9.97
CA PRO A 29 35.95 -9.05 9.56
C PRO A 29 34.54 -8.88 10.16
N GLU A 30 33.55 -9.37 9.40
CA GLU A 30 32.16 -9.63 9.81
C GLU A 30 31.24 -8.41 10.01
N ALA A 31 30.92 -7.72 8.90
CA ALA A 31 29.61 -7.09 8.77
C ALA A 31 28.60 -8.21 8.44
N SER A 32 27.91 -8.73 9.45
CA SER A 32 26.71 -9.54 9.22
C SER A 32 25.69 -8.67 8.49
N GLU A 33 25.28 -9.08 7.28
CA GLU A 33 24.19 -8.48 6.51
C GLU A 33 22.99 -8.23 7.45
N THR A 34 22.50 -6.99 7.50
CA THR A 34 21.31 -6.67 8.29
C THR A 34 20.09 -7.41 7.74
N TYR A 35 19.04 -7.61 8.55
CA TYR A 35 17.83 -8.31 8.09
C TYR A 35 17.18 -7.62 6.88
N GLU A 36 17.22 -6.29 6.85
CA GLU A 36 16.70 -5.48 5.76
C GLU A 36 17.53 -5.65 4.48
N GLU A 37 18.86 -5.66 4.58
CA GLU A 37 19.73 -5.95 3.43
C GLU A 37 19.51 -7.38 2.89
N LEU A 38 19.32 -8.36 3.78
CA LEU A 38 19.00 -9.75 3.43
C LEU A 38 17.69 -9.83 2.63
N LYS A 39 16.63 -9.16 3.11
CA LYS A 39 15.33 -9.10 2.42
C LYS A 39 15.42 -8.33 1.10
N ALA A 40 16.19 -7.24 1.03
CA ALA A 40 16.41 -6.49 -0.20
C ALA A 40 17.13 -7.33 -1.26
N ARG A 41 18.13 -8.14 -0.85
CA ARG A 41 18.79 -9.10 -1.73
C ARG A 41 17.82 -10.16 -2.23
N HIS A 42 16.98 -10.74 -1.36
CA HIS A 42 15.96 -11.72 -1.77
C HIS A 42 14.99 -11.14 -2.80
N LYS A 43 14.55 -9.88 -2.62
CA LYS A 43 13.70 -9.17 -3.58
C LYS A 43 14.38 -8.98 -4.93
N LYS A 44 15.68 -8.67 -4.93
CA LYS A 44 16.48 -8.54 -6.17
C LYS A 44 16.65 -9.88 -6.88
N GLU A 45 16.98 -10.95 -6.16
CA GLU A 45 17.08 -12.31 -6.71
C GLU A 45 15.76 -12.79 -7.31
N GLN A 46 14.63 -12.45 -6.67
CA GLN A 46 13.31 -12.76 -7.19
C GLN A 46 13.05 -12.03 -8.52
N ARG A 47 13.42 -10.75 -8.63
CA ARG A 47 13.32 -9.97 -9.89
C ARG A 47 14.22 -10.54 -10.99
N ASP A 48 15.43 -10.94 -10.65
CA ASP A 48 16.35 -11.57 -11.62
C ASP A 48 15.83 -12.93 -12.09
N LEU A 49 15.20 -13.70 -11.18
CA LEU A 49 14.56 -14.96 -11.51
C LEU A 49 13.36 -14.77 -12.45
N THR A 50 12.49 -13.78 -12.21
CA THR A 50 11.35 -13.52 -13.11
C THR A 50 11.81 -13.10 -14.52
N ALA A 51 12.86 -12.30 -14.62
CA ALA A 51 13.49 -11.97 -15.90
C ALA A 51 14.02 -13.22 -16.61
N LYS A 52 14.71 -14.11 -15.88
CA LYS A 52 15.24 -15.39 -16.41
C LYS A 52 14.13 -16.35 -16.84
N VAL A 53 13.06 -16.48 -16.06
CA VAL A 53 11.88 -17.30 -16.39
C VAL A 53 11.24 -16.79 -17.68
N THR A 54 11.13 -15.47 -17.85
CA THR A 54 10.58 -14.86 -19.06
C THR A 54 11.45 -15.15 -20.28
N ALA A 55 12.78 -15.05 -20.15
CA ALA A 55 13.71 -15.41 -21.22
C ALA A 55 13.62 -16.90 -21.58
N LEU A 56 13.63 -17.80 -20.59
CA LEU A 56 13.49 -19.25 -20.79
C LEU A 56 12.17 -19.60 -21.49
N LYS A 57 11.05 -19.03 -21.06
CA LYS A 57 9.75 -19.22 -21.70
C LYS A 57 9.74 -18.75 -23.16
N LYS A 58 10.47 -17.68 -23.51
CA LYS A 58 10.60 -17.20 -24.90
C LYS A 58 11.40 -18.17 -25.80
N THR A 59 12.37 -18.91 -25.25
CA THR A 59 13.16 -19.92 -26.01
C THR A 59 12.37 -21.19 -26.37
N ALA A 60 11.25 -21.44 -25.69
CA ALA A 60 10.31 -22.50 -26.01
C ALA A 60 9.37 -22.01 -27.13
N THR A 61 9.66 -22.40 -28.38
CA THR A 61 8.83 -22.04 -29.53
C THR A 61 7.41 -22.62 -29.41
N LYS A 62 6.42 -21.90 -29.97
CA LYS A 62 5.01 -22.31 -30.04
C LYS A 62 4.85 -23.52 -30.97
N GLY A 63 5.25 -24.71 -30.52
CA GLY A 63 5.12 -25.95 -31.29
C GLY A 63 5.81 -27.16 -30.64
N ASP A 64 6.96 -26.94 -29.99
CA ASP A 64 7.73 -28.02 -29.37
C ASP A 64 7.22 -28.37 -27.97
N LYS A 65 6.24 -29.27 -27.91
CA LYS A 65 5.66 -29.75 -26.64
C LYS A 65 6.69 -30.34 -25.68
N LYS A 66 7.74 -30.98 -26.20
CA LYS A 66 8.85 -31.53 -25.39
C LYS A 66 9.67 -30.40 -24.76
N LYS A 67 10.10 -29.42 -25.56
CA LYS A 67 10.88 -28.26 -25.10
C LYS A 67 10.09 -27.38 -24.13
N LYS A 68 8.78 -27.19 -24.35
CA LYS A 68 7.91 -26.49 -23.42
C LYS A 68 7.83 -27.19 -22.06
N LYS A 69 7.71 -28.52 -22.03
CA LYS A 69 7.67 -29.29 -20.78
C LYS A 69 9.00 -29.24 -20.04
N GLU A 70 10.11 -29.31 -20.76
CA GLU A 70 11.47 -29.19 -20.21
C GLU A 70 11.70 -27.81 -19.60
N VAL A 71 11.41 -26.73 -20.34
CA VAL A 71 11.50 -25.36 -19.83
C VAL A 71 10.58 -25.13 -18.63
N THR A 72 9.37 -25.72 -18.62
CA THR A 72 8.47 -25.58 -17.46
C THR A 72 9.02 -26.32 -16.23
N ALA A 73 9.63 -27.49 -16.41
CA ALA A 73 10.26 -28.23 -15.31
C ALA A 73 11.51 -27.50 -14.78
N GLU A 74 12.30 -26.91 -15.67
CA GLU A 74 13.47 -26.10 -15.31
C GLU A 74 13.07 -24.84 -14.54
N VAL A 75 12.01 -24.13 -14.96
CA VAL A 75 11.45 -22.98 -14.23
C VAL A 75 11.01 -23.39 -12.83
N ALA A 76 10.28 -24.49 -12.69
CA ALA A 76 9.85 -25.00 -11.39
C ALA A 76 11.03 -25.39 -10.48
N GLN A 77 12.11 -25.95 -11.05
CA GLN A 77 13.33 -26.26 -10.30
C GLN A 77 14.06 -25.00 -9.82
N LEU A 78 14.16 -23.97 -10.66
CA LEU A 78 14.81 -22.71 -10.31
C LEU A 78 14.05 -21.95 -9.22
N GLU A 79 12.72 -21.87 -9.33
CA GLU A 79 11.86 -21.25 -8.32
C GLU A 79 11.96 -21.97 -6.97
N HIS A 80 11.88 -23.30 -6.98
CA HIS A 80 12.00 -24.09 -5.76
C HIS A 80 13.39 -23.99 -5.13
N SER A 81 14.46 -23.99 -5.93
CA SER A 81 15.82 -23.87 -5.41
C SER A 81 16.08 -22.51 -4.77
N LEU A 82 15.56 -21.42 -5.36
CA LEU A 82 15.72 -20.08 -4.79
C LEU A 82 14.93 -19.95 -3.49
N ALA A 83 13.67 -20.39 -3.47
CA ALA A 83 12.84 -20.36 -2.26
C ALA A 83 13.48 -21.17 -1.12
N GLN A 84 14.02 -22.36 -1.41
CA GLN A 84 14.72 -23.16 -0.40
C GLN A 84 16.00 -22.51 0.11
N GLN A 85 16.70 -21.74 -0.73
CA GLN A 85 17.90 -21.03 -0.32
C GLN A 85 17.52 -19.85 0.60
N GLN A 86 16.54 -19.04 0.20
CA GLN A 86 16.07 -17.89 0.98
C GLN A 86 15.50 -18.33 2.34
N GLU A 87 14.73 -19.42 2.37
CA GLU A 87 14.22 -19.99 3.63
C GLU A 87 15.35 -20.46 4.57
N LYS A 88 16.43 -21.03 4.03
CA LYS A 88 17.61 -21.41 4.83
C LYS A 88 18.34 -20.19 5.35
N GLU A 89 18.58 -19.19 4.51
CA GLU A 89 19.24 -17.95 4.88
C GLU A 89 18.46 -17.20 5.97
N GLU A 90 17.13 -17.13 5.86
CA GLU A 90 16.27 -16.56 6.91
C GLU A 90 16.35 -17.35 8.22
N LYS A 91 16.29 -18.69 8.14
CA LYS A 91 16.41 -19.56 9.33
C LYS A 91 17.78 -19.43 9.99
N GLU A 92 18.85 -19.39 9.21
CA GLU A 92 20.22 -19.20 9.70
C GLU A 92 20.38 -17.81 10.33
N TRP A 93 19.80 -16.77 9.71
CA TRP A 93 19.82 -15.42 10.25
C TRP A 93 19.07 -15.33 11.60
N ILE A 94 17.87 -15.92 11.70
CA ILE A 94 17.09 -16.02 12.94
C ILE A 94 17.82 -16.82 14.01
N ASN A 95 18.48 -17.93 13.63
CA ASN A 95 19.25 -18.74 14.57
C ASN A 95 20.49 -18.02 15.11
N LEU A 96 21.11 -17.16 14.31
CA LEU A 96 22.33 -16.42 14.67
C LEU A 96 22.04 -15.15 15.48
N HIS A 97 20.94 -14.44 15.17
CA HIS A 97 20.60 -13.14 15.77
C HIS A 97 19.45 -13.20 16.79
N GLY A 98 18.82 -14.37 16.96
CA GLY A 98 17.66 -14.54 17.82
C GLY A 98 16.36 -14.02 17.19
N SER A 99 15.23 -14.36 17.80
CA SER A 99 13.91 -13.90 17.35
C SER A 99 13.84 -12.38 17.46
N THR A 100 13.69 -11.68 16.34
CA THR A 100 13.34 -10.26 16.28
C THR A 100 11.88 -10.09 16.67
N ASP A 101 11.57 -10.34 17.94
CA ASP A 101 10.32 -9.89 18.56
C ASP A 101 10.70 -8.90 19.65
N THR A 102 11.03 -7.69 19.22
CA THR A 102 11.14 -6.53 20.10
C THR A 102 10.56 -5.34 19.36
N GLN A 103 9.38 -4.96 19.82
CA GLN A 103 8.62 -3.75 19.54
C GLN A 103 9.45 -2.61 18.92
N ALA A 104 9.20 -2.34 17.63
CA ALA A 104 9.43 -1.04 17.02
C ALA A 104 8.10 -0.55 16.44
N LYS A 105 7.70 0.58 17.00
CA LYS A 105 6.60 1.46 16.65
C LYS A 105 6.63 1.78 15.14
N PRO A 106 5.49 1.80 14.42
CA PRO A 106 5.48 2.14 13.00
C PRO A 106 5.68 3.65 12.85
N GLU A 107 6.88 4.06 12.43
CA GLU A 107 7.16 5.36 11.85
C GLU A 107 7.33 5.14 10.34
N GLU A 108 6.28 5.53 9.61
CA GLU A 108 6.28 6.16 8.28
C GLU A 108 7.42 5.76 7.33
N GLU A 109 7.18 4.72 6.51
CA GLU A 109 7.86 4.56 5.21
C GLU A 109 7.00 5.21 4.12
N GLU A 110 7.61 6.15 3.42
CA GLU A 110 7.08 6.84 2.25
C GLU A 110 6.69 5.82 1.16
N GLU A 111 5.40 5.76 0.84
CA GLU A 111 4.89 5.07 -0.34
C GLU A 111 5.28 5.88 -1.59
N GLU A 112 6.42 5.55 -2.21
CA GLU A 112 6.58 5.85 -3.63
C GLU A 112 5.62 4.94 -4.43
N GLU A 113 4.55 5.56 -4.94
CA GLU A 113 3.66 5.01 -5.95
C GLU A 113 4.47 4.66 -7.22
N ASP A 114 4.65 3.36 -7.49
CA ASP A 114 5.10 2.89 -8.79
C ASP A 114 4.01 1.97 -9.39
N ASP A 115 3.42 2.49 -10.45
CA ASP A 115 2.31 2.00 -11.26
C ASP A 115 2.56 0.56 -11.75
N PHE A 116 1.91 -0.44 -11.11
CA PHE A 116 1.94 -1.83 -11.55
C PHE A 116 0.58 -2.24 -12.14
N ASP A 117 0.50 -2.21 -13.49
CA ASP A 117 -0.66 -2.63 -14.27
C ASP A 117 -1.05 -4.10 -13.97
N VAL A 118 -2.28 -4.28 -13.48
CA VAL A 118 -2.87 -5.56 -13.05
C VAL A 118 -3.22 -6.49 -14.25
N ASN A 119 -2.95 -6.08 -15.49
CA ASN A 119 -3.38 -6.81 -16.68
C ASN A 119 -2.37 -7.78 -17.33
N ASP A 120 -1.15 -8.00 -16.80
CA ASP A 120 -0.16 -8.86 -17.48
C ASP A 120 0.43 -10.02 -16.65
N ILE A 121 -0.36 -10.61 -15.75
CA ILE A 121 0.00 -11.88 -15.10
C ILE A 121 -0.85 -13.03 -15.68
N PRO A 122 -0.30 -13.90 -16.55
CA PRO A 122 -0.92 -15.17 -16.87
C PRO A 122 -0.86 -16.11 -15.64
N ILE A 123 -1.93 -16.14 -14.86
CA ILE A 123 -2.15 -17.10 -13.78
C ILE A 123 -2.34 -18.49 -14.41
N ASP A 124 -1.27 -19.27 -14.48
CA ASP A 124 -1.36 -20.71 -14.76
C ASP A 124 -0.13 -21.44 -14.19
N HIS A 125 -0.03 -21.58 -12.86
CA HIS A 125 0.29 -22.88 -12.24
C HIS A 125 0.07 -22.87 -10.72
N LEU A 126 -0.89 -23.66 -10.26
CA LEU A 126 -0.86 -24.27 -8.92
C LEU A 126 -1.40 -25.69 -9.11
N THR A 127 -0.49 -26.61 -9.44
CA THR A 127 -0.73 -28.05 -9.29
C THR A 127 0.57 -28.68 -8.81
N ILE A 128 0.68 -28.83 -7.49
CA ILE A 128 1.53 -29.84 -6.86
C ILE A 128 0.69 -31.12 -6.84
N GLU A 129 1.09 -32.15 -7.58
CA GLU A 129 0.62 -33.52 -7.35
C GLU A 129 1.78 -34.34 -6.76
N PRO A 130 1.53 -35.21 -5.76
CA PRO A 130 2.51 -36.14 -5.26
C PRO A 130 2.62 -37.37 -6.18
N VAL A 131 3.83 -37.91 -6.27
CA VAL A 131 4.19 -39.08 -7.07
C VAL A 131 3.95 -40.36 -6.26
N PHE A 132 3.23 -41.35 -6.82
CA PHE A 132 3.62 -42.77 -7.04
C PHE A 132 2.46 -43.80 -7.02
N ALA A 133 2.49 -44.65 -8.05
CA ALA A 133 2.17 -46.10 -8.10
C ALA A 133 0.70 -46.60 -8.18
N LYS A 134 0.26 -47.03 -9.39
CA LYS A 134 0.24 -48.44 -9.88
C LYS A 134 -0.61 -48.58 -11.15
N LYS A 135 -0.12 -49.38 -12.11
CA LYS A 135 -0.87 -49.87 -13.29
C LYS A 135 -1.95 -50.86 -12.85
N GLN A 136 -3.14 -50.78 -13.44
CA GLN A 136 -3.89 -51.93 -13.97
C GLN A 136 -5.10 -51.48 -14.81
N GLN A 137 -5.53 -52.38 -15.70
CA GLN A 137 -6.33 -52.16 -16.91
C GLN A 137 -7.84 -51.99 -16.66
N GLN A 138 -8.55 -51.46 -17.67
CA GLN A 138 -10.00 -51.20 -17.71
C GLN A 138 -10.88 -52.47 -17.61
N PRO A 139 -12.21 -52.31 -17.45
CA PRO A 139 -13.06 -52.30 -18.66
C PRO A 139 -14.20 -51.25 -18.70
N SER A 140 -14.48 -50.82 -19.94
CA SER A 140 -15.74 -50.37 -20.58
C SER A 140 -16.97 -49.93 -19.77
N GLY A 141 -17.59 -48.83 -20.24
CA GLY A 141 -19.07 -48.75 -20.30
C GLY A 141 -19.75 -47.59 -19.57
N GLY A 142 -19.37 -46.34 -19.84
CA GLY A 142 -20.17 -45.18 -19.40
C GLY A 142 -19.67 -43.91 -20.08
N LYS A 143 -20.58 -43.11 -20.66
CA LYS A 143 -20.25 -41.82 -21.27
C LYS A 143 -19.52 -40.97 -20.24
N LYS A 144 -18.21 -40.83 -20.39
CA LYS A 144 -17.37 -40.03 -19.50
C LYS A 144 -17.97 -38.62 -19.46
N PRO A 145 -18.42 -38.12 -18.30
CA PRO A 145 -18.84 -36.74 -18.20
C PRO A 145 -17.67 -35.86 -18.64
N ASN A 146 -17.96 -34.85 -19.46
CA ASN A 146 -16.95 -33.97 -20.05
C ASN A 146 -15.99 -33.50 -18.95
N ARG A 147 -14.71 -33.84 -19.07
CA ARG A 147 -13.65 -33.56 -18.08
C ARG A 147 -13.61 -32.08 -17.68
N GLN A 148 -14.04 -31.19 -18.57
CA GLN A 148 -14.20 -29.76 -18.31
C GLN A 148 -15.33 -29.44 -17.33
N LYS A 149 -16.45 -30.16 -17.39
CA LYS A 149 -17.59 -30.00 -16.47
C LYS A 149 -17.21 -30.44 -15.06
N ALA A 150 -16.57 -31.59 -14.91
CA ALA A 150 -16.06 -32.04 -13.61
C ALA A 150 -15.03 -31.07 -12.99
N ARG A 151 -14.17 -30.43 -13.80
CA ARG A 151 -13.24 -29.40 -13.33
C ARG A 151 -13.97 -28.12 -12.89
N LYS A 152 -15.01 -27.70 -13.62
CA LYS A 152 -15.83 -26.53 -13.28
C LYS A 152 -16.64 -26.76 -12.00
N ASP A 153 -17.24 -27.94 -11.87
CA ASP A 153 -18.04 -28.30 -10.71
C ASP A 153 -17.17 -28.38 -9.45
N ARG A 154 -15.96 -28.95 -9.54
CA ARG A 154 -14.99 -28.96 -8.43
C ARG A 154 -14.54 -27.55 -8.01
N LYS A 155 -14.35 -26.63 -8.97
CA LYS A 155 -13.99 -25.23 -8.67
C LYS A 155 -15.16 -24.47 -8.03
N ALA A 156 -16.37 -24.70 -8.51
CA ALA A 156 -17.58 -24.11 -7.94
C ALA A 156 -17.83 -24.62 -6.51
N GLN A 157 -17.59 -25.90 -6.26
CA GLN A 157 -17.74 -26.50 -4.94
C GLN A 157 -16.70 -25.96 -3.95
N ALA A 158 -15.43 -25.84 -4.35
CA ALA A 158 -14.38 -25.23 -3.52
C ALA A 158 -14.65 -23.74 -3.23
N LEU A 159 -15.16 -22.96 -4.19
CA LEU A 159 -15.55 -21.57 -3.97
C LEU A 159 -16.71 -21.47 -2.96
N LYS A 160 -17.68 -22.38 -3.07
CA LYS A 160 -18.82 -22.44 -2.16
C LYS A 160 -18.38 -22.81 -0.75
N GLU A 161 -17.52 -23.82 -0.59
CA GLU A 161 -16.95 -24.18 0.70
C GLU A 161 -16.16 -23.02 1.34
N LEU A 162 -15.42 -22.25 0.54
CA LEU A 162 -14.72 -21.04 1.00
C LEU A 162 -15.70 -19.93 1.42
N GLN A 163 -16.78 -19.72 0.67
CA GLN A 163 -17.82 -18.75 1.02
C GLN A 163 -18.57 -19.16 2.29
N ASP A 164 -18.94 -20.43 2.40
CA ASP A 164 -19.62 -20.97 3.58
C ASP A 164 -18.73 -20.88 4.83
N GLU A 165 -17.40 -21.04 4.68
CA GLU A 165 -16.45 -20.84 5.78
C GLU A 165 -16.29 -19.36 6.15
N ALA A 166 -16.13 -18.48 5.15
CA ALA A 166 -16.08 -17.03 5.38
C ALA A 166 -17.37 -16.49 6.03
N GLU A 167 -18.54 -17.03 5.68
CA GLU A 167 -19.82 -16.65 6.26
C GLU A 167 -19.95 -17.12 7.72
N LYS A 168 -19.43 -18.30 8.07
CA LYS A 168 -19.37 -18.77 9.47
C LYS A 168 -18.41 -17.93 10.31
N GLU A 169 -17.25 -17.58 9.76
CA GLU A 169 -16.30 -16.67 10.41
C GLU A 169 -16.92 -15.28 10.63
N ALA A 170 -17.59 -14.73 9.61
CA ALA A 170 -18.29 -13.45 9.70
C ALA A 170 -19.48 -13.48 10.68
N ALA A 171 -20.23 -14.59 10.76
CA ALA A 171 -21.34 -14.74 11.70
C ALA A 171 -20.88 -14.75 13.17
N GLY A 172 -19.61 -15.11 13.43
CA GLY A 172 -18.99 -15.00 14.75
C GLY A 172 -18.56 -13.57 15.11
N GLN A 173 -18.49 -12.67 14.13
CA GLN A 173 -18.07 -11.29 14.33
C GLN A 173 -19.27 -10.40 14.67
N VAL A 174 -19.18 -9.69 15.80
CA VAL A 174 -20.18 -8.69 16.18
C VAL A 174 -20.09 -7.50 15.23
N ASN A 175 -21.21 -7.10 14.64
CA ASN A 175 -21.27 -5.88 13.84
C ASN A 175 -21.18 -4.65 14.75
N MET A 176 -19.96 -4.13 14.93
CA MET A 176 -19.70 -2.98 15.78
C MET A 176 -20.51 -1.73 15.38
N ASN A 177 -20.77 -1.55 14.08
CA ASN A 177 -21.56 -0.43 13.57
C ASN A 177 -23.02 -0.50 14.05
N GLU A 178 -23.60 -1.70 14.13
CA GLU A 178 -24.96 -1.88 14.65
C GLU A 178 -25.03 -1.61 16.15
N VAL A 179 -24.00 -2.01 16.89
CA VAL A 179 -23.90 -1.74 18.34
C VAL A 179 -23.82 -0.24 18.59
N GLU A 180 -22.95 0.46 17.86
CA GLU A 180 -22.80 1.91 17.94
C GLU A 180 -24.11 2.63 17.57
N ARG A 181 -24.71 2.26 16.43
CA ARG A 181 -25.96 2.87 15.97
C ARG A 181 -27.10 2.71 16.99
N LYS A 182 -27.23 1.52 17.59
CA LYS A 182 -28.21 1.29 18.67
C LYS A 182 -27.94 2.16 19.89
N ALA A 183 -26.69 2.27 20.32
CA ALA A 183 -26.33 3.12 21.46
C ALA A 183 -26.69 4.61 21.21
N ILE A 184 -26.45 5.11 20.00
CA ILE A 184 -26.83 6.47 19.60
C ILE A 184 -28.36 6.61 19.56
N GLU A 185 -29.08 5.64 19.01
CA GLU A 185 -30.55 5.64 18.96
C GLU A 185 -31.18 5.65 20.35
N GLU A 186 -30.66 4.85 21.28
CA GLU A 186 -31.12 4.81 22.67
C GLU A 186 -30.92 6.17 23.35
N LEU A 187 -29.77 6.81 23.17
CA LEU A 187 -29.50 8.15 23.70
C LEU A 187 -30.43 9.21 23.07
N ALA A 188 -30.63 9.14 21.75
CA ALA A 188 -31.52 10.04 21.03
C ALA A 188 -32.96 9.94 21.54
N GLN A 189 -33.46 8.72 21.77
CA GLN A 189 -34.79 8.48 22.32
C GLN A 189 -34.95 9.09 23.72
N VAL A 190 -33.95 8.97 24.59
CA VAL A 190 -33.96 9.60 25.91
C VAL A 190 -34.06 11.13 25.82
N MET A 191 -33.41 11.72 24.82
CA MET A 191 -33.46 13.16 24.54
C MET A 191 -34.73 13.60 23.79
N GLY A 192 -35.59 12.66 23.38
CA GLY A 192 -36.80 12.96 22.60
C GLY A 192 -36.52 13.35 21.15
N VAL A 193 -35.35 12.99 20.61
CA VAL A 193 -34.96 13.21 19.21
C VAL A 193 -34.78 11.88 18.48
N SER A 194 -34.80 11.90 17.15
CA SER A 194 -34.58 10.71 16.32
C SER A 194 -33.44 10.95 15.35
N VAL A 195 -32.57 9.96 15.18
CA VAL A 195 -31.53 9.97 14.14
C VAL A 195 -32.18 9.74 12.78
N LYS A 196 -31.78 10.55 11.79
CA LYS A 196 -32.18 10.39 10.40
C LYS A 196 -30.94 10.18 9.56
N ASP A 197 -30.95 9.13 8.75
CA ASP A 197 -29.85 8.83 7.85
C ASP A 197 -29.81 9.85 6.70
N ILE A 198 -28.63 10.43 6.51
CA ILE A 198 -28.27 11.31 5.39
C ILE A 198 -27.35 10.54 4.45
N THR A 199 -27.35 10.89 3.17
CA THR A 199 -26.47 10.26 2.18
C THR A 199 -25.00 10.41 2.61
N PRO A 200 -24.23 9.30 2.67
CA PRO A 200 -22.82 9.33 3.07
C PRO A 200 -21.96 9.79 1.90
N ASP A 201 -22.09 11.06 1.52
CA ASP A 201 -21.32 11.73 0.48
C ASP A 201 -20.49 12.89 1.06
N GLY A 202 -19.64 13.52 0.25
CA GLY A 202 -18.87 14.71 0.68
C GLY A 202 -19.73 15.95 0.93
N HIS A 203 -21.06 15.86 0.77
CA HIS A 203 -22.02 16.92 1.06
C HIS A 203 -22.87 16.63 2.30
N CYS A 204 -22.59 15.56 3.03
CA CYS A 204 -23.41 15.07 4.14
C CYS A 204 -23.71 16.13 5.20
N LEU A 205 -22.73 16.96 5.59
CA LEU A 205 -22.92 18.07 6.53
C LEU A 205 -24.00 19.05 6.04
N TYR A 206 -23.86 19.53 4.81
CA TYR A 206 -24.79 20.48 4.20
C TYR A 206 -26.15 19.85 3.93
N ASN A 207 -26.21 18.56 3.58
CA ASN A 207 -27.44 17.81 3.44
C ASN A 207 -28.19 17.70 4.78
N ALA A 208 -27.47 17.44 5.88
CA ALA A 208 -28.04 17.39 7.22
C ALA A 208 -28.61 18.76 7.64
N VAL A 209 -27.86 19.85 7.40
CA VAL A 209 -28.32 21.22 7.70
C VAL A 209 -29.50 21.62 6.82
N ALA A 210 -29.47 21.34 5.52
CA ALA A 210 -30.58 21.61 4.60
C ALA A 210 -31.86 20.89 5.04
N ASP A 211 -31.73 19.65 5.50
CA ASP A 211 -32.85 18.86 6.01
C ASP A 211 -33.44 19.48 7.28
N GLN A 212 -32.60 19.89 8.23
CA GLN A 212 -33.05 20.58 9.45
C GLN A 212 -33.71 21.93 9.15
N LEU A 213 -33.16 22.72 8.22
CA LEU A 213 -33.73 23.99 7.78
C LEU A 213 -35.11 23.80 7.15
N SER A 214 -35.26 22.76 6.32
CA SER A 214 -36.53 22.42 5.68
C SER A 214 -37.58 21.98 6.71
N GLN A 215 -37.20 21.10 7.66
CA GLN A 215 -38.12 20.55 8.65
C GLN A 215 -38.59 21.58 9.68
N HIS A 216 -37.68 22.39 10.23
CA HIS A 216 -38.00 23.29 11.35
C HIS A 216 -38.39 24.70 10.91
N TYR A 217 -37.79 25.19 9.82
CA TYR A 217 -37.95 26.58 9.38
C TYR A 217 -38.67 26.73 8.04
N GLN A 218 -39.05 25.62 7.39
CA GLN A 218 -39.66 25.61 6.05
C GLN A 218 -38.80 26.32 4.98
N ILE A 219 -37.50 26.42 5.22
CA ILE A 219 -36.53 27.00 4.31
C ILE A 219 -36.03 25.89 3.40
N LYS A 220 -36.36 25.97 2.11
CA LYS A 220 -35.83 25.06 1.09
C LYS A 220 -34.54 25.62 0.54
N THR A 221 -33.42 25.03 0.94
CA THR A 221 -32.09 25.34 0.43
C THR A 221 -31.49 24.13 -0.27
N THR A 222 -30.62 24.38 -1.24
CA THR A 222 -29.79 23.33 -1.83
C THR A 222 -28.43 23.31 -1.16
N VAL A 223 -27.72 22.18 -1.25
CA VAL A 223 -26.32 22.06 -0.81
C VAL A 223 -25.45 23.15 -1.43
N LYS A 224 -25.68 23.46 -2.71
CA LYS A 224 -24.93 24.49 -3.43
C LYS A 224 -25.15 25.87 -2.84
N ASP A 225 -26.39 26.20 -2.50
CA ASP A 225 -26.71 27.50 -1.88
C ASP A 225 -26.10 27.63 -0.49
N LEU A 226 -26.15 26.54 0.31
CA LEU A 226 -25.53 26.53 1.64
C LEU A 226 -24.01 26.67 1.55
N ARG A 227 -23.34 25.91 0.67
CA ARG A 227 -21.90 26.02 0.44
C ARG A 227 -21.48 27.41 0.01
N HIS A 228 -22.24 28.02 -0.91
CA HIS A 228 -22.01 29.39 -1.34
C HIS A 228 -22.17 30.38 -0.17
N SER A 229 -23.24 30.24 0.62
CA SER A 229 -23.49 31.10 1.77
C SER A 229 -22.42 30.95 2.86
N THR A 230 -21.95 29.74 3.15
CA THR A 230 -20.87 29.47 4.09
C THR A 230 -19.58 30.11 3.60
N ALA A 231 -19.16 29.85 2.36
CA ALA A 231 -17.96 30.43 1.79
C ALA A 231 -18.01 31.98 1.73
N GLU A 232 -19.17 32.55 1.42
CA GLU A 232 -19.39 34.00 1.45
C GLU A 232 -19.25 34.57 2.88
N TYR A 233 -19.81 33.87 3.88
CA TYR A 233 -19.70 34.28 5.28
C TYR A 233 -18.26 34.20 5.79
N MET A 234 -17.55 33.12 5.46
CA MET A 234 -16.13 32.95 5.82
C MET A 234 -15.27 34.04 5.20
N ARG A 235 -15.46 34.36 3.90
CA ARG A 235 -14.75 35.46 3.23
C ARG A 235 -14.97 36.83 3.87
N ARG A 236 -16.16 37.08 4.41
CA ARG A 236 -16.48 38.36 5.08
C ARG A 236 -15.88 38.48 6.47
N ASN A 237 -15.56 37.37 7.12
CA ASN A 237 -15.06 37.32 8.49
C ASN A 237 -13.77 36.50 8.57
N SER A 238 -12.85 36.70 7.63
CA SER A 238 -11.64 35.88 7.47
C SER A 238 -10.84 35.72 8.77
N ASP A 239 -10.75 36.79 9.55
CA ASP A 239 -9.93 36.85 10.76
C ASP A 239 -10.44 35.91 11.86
N ASP A 240 -11.74 35.56 11.84
CA ASP A 240 -12.35 34.63 12.80
C ASP A 240 -12.07 33.15 12.44
N PHE A 241 -11.82 32.87 11.15
CA PHE A 241 -11.66 31.50 10.64
C PHE A 241 -10.20 31.11 10.40
N LEU A 242 -9.35 32.06 9.99
CA LEU A 242 -7.94 31.85 9.72
C LEU A 242 -7.18 31.13 10.85
N PRO A 243 -7.43 31.39 12.15
CA PRO A 243 -6.74 30.69 13.24
C PRO A 243 -7.03 29.18 13.31
N PHE A 244 -8.12 28.72 12.70
CA PHE A 244 -8.57 27.33 12.74
C PHE A 244 -8.27 26.57 11.43
N LEU A 245 -7.69 27.24 10.44
CA LEU A 245 -7.42 26.68 9.12
C LEU A 245 -5.92 26.60 8.86
N SER A 246 -5.49 25.45 8.36
CA SER A 246 -4.11 25.19 7.96
C SER A 246 -4.05 24.89 6.47
N ASN A 247 -2.95 25.27 5.82
CA ASN A 247 -2.72 24.92 4.44
C ASN A 247 -2.46 23.41 4.27
N LYS A 248 -2.33 22.93 3.03
CA LYS A 248 -2.09 21.51 2.71
C LYS A 248 -0.79 20.95 3.32
N GLN A 249 0.12 21.81 3.76
CA GLN A 249 1.39 21.47 4.40
C GLN A 249 1.33 21.57 5.94
N GLY A 250 0.19 21.96 6.52
CA GLY A 250 -0.01 22.11 7.96
C GLY A 250 0.40 23.47 8.54
N ASP A 251 0.88 24.41 7.71
CA ASP A 251 1.23 25.76 8.15
C ASP A 251 0.01 26.71 8.16
N MET A 252 0.18 27.91 8.73
CA MET A 252 -0.83 28.96 8.70
C MET A 252 -1.21 29.33 7.25
N MET A 253 -2.51 29.42 6.96
CA MET A 253 -2.97 29.90 5.65
C MET A 253 -2.62 31.37 5.43
N SER A 254 -2.16 31.69 4.23
CA SER A 254 -2.15 33.06 3.74
C SER A 254 -3.56 33.51 3.34
N PRO A 255 -3.80 34.83 3.19
CA PRO A 255 -5.07 35.33 2.68
C PRO A 255 -5.44 34.79 1.29
N ASP A 256 -4.45 34.51 0.45
CA ASP A 256 -4.66 33.95 -0.89
C ASP A 256 -5.08 32.46 -0.79
N ASP A 257 -4.43 31.68 0.08
CA ASP A 257 -4.81 30.28 0.34
C ASP A 257 -6.24 30.18 0.90
N PHE A 258 -6.61 31.10 1.80
CA PHE A 258 -7.96 31.15 2.36
C PHE A 258 -9.03 31.45 1.31
N SER A 259 -8.71 32.31 0.34
CA SER A 259 -9.59 32.61 -0.80
C SER A 259 -9.79 31.37 -1.68
N GLU A 260 -8.72 30.61 -1.94
CA GLU A 260 -8.78 29.34 -2.67
C GLU A 260 -9.59 28.29 -1.90
N TYR A 261 -9.34 28.14 -0.59
CA TYR A 261 -10.12 27.25 0.27
C TYR A 261 -11.62 27.58 0.24
N CYS A 262 -12.00 28.85 0.36
CA CYS A 262 -13.40 29.25 0.26
C CYS A 262 -14.01 28.94 -1.12
N LYS A 263 -13.21 28.97 -2.19
CA LYS A 263 -13.64 28.60 -3.54
C LYS A 263 -13.77 27.09 -3.71
N GLU A 264 -12.84 26.31 -3.18
CA GLU A 264 -12.92 24.85 -3.13
C GLU A 264 -14.17 24.42 -2.34
N LEU A 265 -14.42 25.04 -1.18
CA LEU A 265 -15.59 24.77 -0.34
C LEU A 265 -16.91 24.98 -1.08
N GLU A 266 -17.00 26.04 -1.89
CA GLU A 266 -18.19 26.39 -2.66
C GLU A 266 -18.44 25.45 -3.85
N THR A 267 -17.37 25.03 -4.53
CA THR A 267 -17.46 24.36 -5.84
C THR A 267 -17.34 22.85 -5.79
N THR A 268 -16.78 22.30 -4.71
CA THR A 268 -16.45 20.87 -4.59
C THR A 268 -17.20 20.19 -3.46
N ALA A 269 -17.00 18.88 -3.33
CA ALA A 269 -17.49 18.05 -2.23
C ALA A 269 -16.45 17.86 -1.11
N VAL A 270 -15.62 18.88 -0.86
CA VAL A 270 -14.71 18.87 0.30
C VAL A 270 -15.53 18.66 1.57
N TRP A 271 -15.01 17.78 2.43
CA TRP A 271 -15.57 17.47 3.74
C TRP A 271 -15.60 18.73 4.59
N GLY A 272 -16.78 19.03 5.13
CA GLY A 272 -16.93 20.12 6.09
C GLY A 272 -16.50 19.67 7.49
N GLY A 273 -15.75 20.52 8.17
CA GLY A 273 -15.36 20.37 9.57
C GLY A 273 -16.14 21.32 10.47
N GLN A 274 -15.47 21.79 11.51
CA GLN A 274 -16.01 22.77 12.45
C GLN A 274 -16.04 24.22 11.90
N PRO A 275 -15.07 24.69 11.09
CA PRO A 275 -15.09 26.05 10.54
C PRO A 275 -16.28 26.34 9.61
N GLU A 276 -16.77 25.32 8.91
CA GLU A 276 -17.90 25.37 7.96
C GLU A 276 -19.29 25.43 8.62
#